data_AF-A0A0V0HCW2-F1
#
_entry.id   AF-A0A0V0HCW2-F1
#
_cell.length_a   1.000
_cell.length_b   1.000
_cell.length_c   1.000
_cell.angle_alpha   90.00
_cell.angle_beta   90.00
_cell.angle_gamma   90.00
#
_symmetry.space_group_name_H-M   'P 1'
#
loop_
_entity.id
_entity.type
_entity.pdbx_description
1 polymer ?
#
loop_
_entity_poly.entity_id
_entity_poly.type
_entity_poly.pdbx_seq_one_letter_code
_entity_poly.pdbx_strand_id
1 'polypeptide(L)'
;MAQKQIWFGIPLFPVLVMFFISCLAETNRAPFDLPEAEAELVAGYNVEYSSMGFALFFLGEYANMILMSGLCTLLFLGGWLPILDLPIFKKIPGSIWFSIKVIFFLFLYIWVRAAFPRYRYDQLMGLGWKVFLPLSLAWVVSVSGVLVTFQWLP
;
A
#
# COMPACT_ATOMS: atom_id res chain seq x y z
N MET A 1 12.06 12.46 -14.52
CA MET A 1 11.19 11.74 -13.57
C MET A 1 10.44 10.67 -14.36
N ALA A 2 10.59 9.40 -13.98
CA ALA A 2 10.15 8.27 -14.79
C ALA A 2 8.62 8.21 -15.05
N GLN A 3 7.81 8.82 -14.19
CA GLN A 3 6.34 8.73 -14.25
C GLN A 3 5.65 9.95 -14.89
N LYS A 4 6.39 10.81 -15.63
CA LYS A 4 5.78 11.98 -16.30
C LYS A 4 4.93 11.59 -17.51
N GLN A 5 5.37 10.61 -18.28
CA GLN A 5 4.67 10.19 -19.50
C GLN A 5 3.40 9.40 -19.17
N ILE A 6 3.54 8.43 -18.27
CA ILE A 6 2.46 7.59 -17.77
C ILE A 6 2.77 7.18 -16.34
N TRP A 7 1.75 7.10 -15.50
CA TRP A 7 1.89 6.57 -14.14
C TRP A 7 2.04 5.06 -14.20
N PHE A 8 2.94 4.49 -13.39
CA PHE A 8 3.18 3.05 -13.39
C PHE A 8 1.95 2.24 -12.95
N GLY A 9 1.01 2.84 -12.23
CA GLY A 9 -0.26 2.20 -11.88
C GLY A 9 -1.16 1.88 -13.07
N ILE A 10 -0.97 2.51 -14.23
CA ILE A 10 -1.75 2.22 -15.44
C ILE A 10 -1.26 0.92 -16.13
N PRO A 11 0.03 0.78 -16.54
CA PRO A 11 0.53 -0.46 -17.13
C PRO A 11 0.69 -1.59 -16.11
N LEU A 12 1.01 -1.26 -14.84
CA LEU A 12 1.26 -2.24 -13.78
C LEU A 12 0.13 -2.28 -12.76
N PHE A 13 -1.13 -2.13 -13.20
CA PHE A 13 -2.29 -2.15 -12.31
C PHE A 13 -2.36 -3.41 -11.42
N PRO A 14 -2.09 -4.64 -11.92
CA PRO A 14 -2.08 -5.82 -11.05
C PRO A 14 -0.99 -5.75 -9.97
N VAL A 15 0.16 -5.15 -10.28
CA VAL A 15 1.26 -4.94 -9.32
C VAL A 15 0.87 -3.91 -8.27
N LEU A 16 0.16 -2.85 -8.64
CA LEU A 16 -0.41 -1.88 -7.70
C LEU A 16 -1.35 -2.58 -6.71
N VAL A 17 -2.24 -3.45 -7.19
CA VAL A 17 -3.18 -4.18 -6.32
C VAL A 17 -2.43 -5.12 -5.38
N MET A 18 -1.47 -5.89 -5.89
CA MET A 18 -0.64 -6.77 -5.04
C MET A 18 0.13 -5.96 -3.99
N PHE A 19 0.76 -4.86 -4.40
CA PHE A 19 1.53 -3.99 -3.50
C PHE A 19 0.63 -3.39 -2.41
N PHE A 20 -0.57 -2.92 -2.76
CA PHE A 20 -1.53 -2.42 -1.78
C PHE A 20 -1.96 -3.51 -0.79
N ILE A 21 -2.22 -4.74 -1.25
CA ILE A 21 -2.55 -5.85 -0.35
C ILE A 21 -1.36 -6.24 0.54
N SER A 22 -0.13 -6.20 0.02
CA SER A 22 1.08 -6.41 0.83
C SER A 22 1.27 -5.31 1.88
N CYS A 23 1.02 -4.04 1.55
CA CYS A 23 1.04 -2.94 2.52
C CYS A 23 -0.06 -3.06 3.59
N LEU A 24 -1.23 -3.61 3.25
CA LEU A 24 -2.27 -3.95 4.22
C LEU A 24 -1.80 -5.05 5.18
N ALA A 25 -1.14 -6.08 4.66
CA ALA A 25 -0.59 -7.17 5.48
C ALA A 25 0.57 -6.69 6.38
N GLU A 26 1.46 -5.83 5.89
CA GLU A 26 2.61 -5.32 6.65
C GLU A 26 2.18 -4.41 7.82
N THR A 27 1.12 -3.63 7.62
CA THR A 27 0.56 -2.77 8.67
C THR A 27 -0.33 -3.51 9.67
N ASN A 28 -0.46 -4.84 9.52
CA ASN A 28 -1.31 -5.70 10.35
C ASN A 28 -2.73 -5.15 10.54
N ARG A 29 -3.31 -4.51 9.51
CA ARG A 29 -4.66 -3.95 9.61
C ARG A 29 -5.71 -4.88 9.04
N ALA A 30 -6.92 -4.80 9.61
CA ALA A 30 -8.05 -5.62 9.20
C ALA A 30 -8.26 -5.44 7.68
N PRO A 31 -8.26 -6.51 6.88
CA PRO A 31 -8.59 -7.91 7.20
C PRO A 31 -7.43 -8.85 7.59
N PHE A 32 -6.17 -8.38 7.67
CA PHE A 32 -4.97 -9.18 8.00
C PHE A 32 -4.52 -9.05 9.46
N ASP A 33 -5.45 -8.67 10.32
CA ASP A 33 -5.20 -8.26 11.71
C ASP A 33 -5.29 -9.42 12.70
N LEU A 34 -4.37 -10.37 12.58
CA LEU A 34 -4.32 -11.58 13.39
C LEU A 34 -3.59 -11.41 14.73
N PRO A 35 -2.48 -10.66 14.83
CA PRO A 35 -1.82 -10.43 16.12
C PRO A 35 -2.67 -9.62 17.10
N GLU A 36 -3.46 -8.64 16.63
CA GLU A 36 -4.35 -7.83 17.49
C GLU A 36 -5.55 -8.67 17.95
N ALA A 37 -6.10 -9.55 17.10
CA ALA A 37 -7.23 -10.41 17.46
C ALA A 37 -6.88 -11.55 18.44
N GLU A 38 -5.68 -12.14 18.34
CA GLU A 38 -5.18 -13.09 19.35
C GLU A 38 -4.85 -12.38 20.67
N ALA A 39 -4.39 -11.12 20.60
CA ALA A 39 -4.18 -10.26 21.76
C ALA A 39 -5.49 -9.78 22.41
N GLU A 40 -6.58 -9.54 21.67
CA GLU A 40 -7.89 -9.14 22.24
C GLU A 40 -8.54 -10.27 23.08
N LEU A 41 -8.26 -11.54 22.75
CA LEU A 41 -8.76 -12.70 23.51
C LEU A 41 -7.98 -12.96 24.81
N VAL A 42 -6.74 -12.45 24.96
CA VAL A 42 -5.88 -12.65 26.14
C VAL A 42 -5.38 -11.34 26.76
N ALA A 43 -5.86 -10.18 26.27
CA ALA A 43 -5.39 -8.86 26.69
C ALA A 43 -3.87 -8.68 26.51
N GLY A 44 -3.40 -8.60 25.25
CA GLY A 44 -1.99 -8.37 24.89
C GLY A 44 -1.47 -6.96 25.21
N TYR A 45 -0.84 -6.28 24.26
CA TYR A 45 -0.18 -4.97 24.53
C TYR A 45 -1.15 -3.86 24.98
N ASN A 46 -2.46 -4.00 24.72
CA ASN A 46 -3.46 -3.04 25.19
C ASN A 46 -3.69 -3.06 26.71
N VAL A 47 -3.27 -4.11 27.42
CA VAL A 47 -3.43 -4.22 28.88
C VAL A 47 -2.08 -4.19 29.61
N GLU A 48 -0.99 -4.58 28.95
CA GLU A 48 0.35 -4.60 29.54
C GLU A 48 1.03 -3.23 29.59
N TYR A 49 0.70 -2.30 28.68
CA TYR A 49 1.35 -1.00 28.61
C TYR A 49 0.52 0.11 29.28
N SER A 50 1.21 0.97 30.04
CA SER A 50 0.63 2.20 30.58
C SER A 50 0.24 3.16 29.45
N SER A 51 -0.60 4.16 29.76
CA SER A 51 -1.22 5.08 28.80
C SER A 51 -0.27 5.68 27.75
N MET A 52 0.98 6.01 28.12
CA MET A 52 1.98 6.56 27.20
C MET A 52 2.51 5.50 26.22
N GLY A 53 2.76 4.28 26.69
CA GLY A 53 3.21 3.17 25.84
C GLY A 53 2.14 2.79 24.82
N PHE A 54 0.89 2.68 25.27
CA PHE A 54 -0.28 2.48 24.41
C PHE A 54 -0.36 3.56 23.31
N ALA A 55 -0.27 4.83 23.68
CA ALA A 55 -0.34 5.94 22.72
C ALA A 55 0.77 5.88 21.64
N LEU A 56 1.99 5.48 22.02
CA LEU A 56 3.10 5.34 21.08
C LEU A 56 2.91 4.18 20.09
N PHE A 57 2.31 3.07 20.51
CA PHE A 57 1.98 1.96 19.61
C PHE A 57 0.94 2.38 18.55
N PHE A 58 -0.16 3.01 18.96
CA PHE A 58 -1.16 3.53 18.00
C PHE A 58 -0.56 4.57 17.07
N LEU A 59 0.23 5.51 17.60
CA LEU A 59 0.90 6.51 16.78
C LEU A 59 1.82 5.86 15.73
N GLY A 60 2.57 4.82 16.12
CA GLY A 60 3.45 4.07 15.23
C GLY A 60 2.68 3.33 14.13
N GLU A 61 1.58 2.66 14.47
CA GLU A 61 0.73 1.96 13.50
C GLU A 61 0.12 2.93 12.48
N TYR A 62 -0.42 4.07 12.94
CA TYR A 62 -0.97 5.08 12.04
C TYR A 62 0.10 5.79 11.22
N ALA A 63 1.28 6.04 11.79
CA ALA A 63 2.42 6.56 11.05
C ALA A 63 2.87 5.61 9.93
N ASN A 64 2.95 4.30 10.23
CA ASN A 64 3.26 3.27 9.23
C ASN A 64 2.19 3.20 8.14
N MET A 65 0.90 3.34 8.47
CA MET A 65 -0.17 3.39 7.48
C MET A 65 -0.02 4.57 6.51
N ILE A 66 0.32 5.76 7.02
CA ILE A 66 0.57 6.94 6.20
C ILE A 66 1.82 6.73 5.33
N LEU A 67 2.88 6.14 5.89
CA LEU A 67 4.12 5.86 5.17
C LEU A 67 3.88 4.88 4.01
N MET A 68 3.18 3.77 4.25
CA MET A 68 2.88 2.77 3.22
C MET A 68 1.95 3.32 2.13
N SER A 69 0.97 4.12 2.52
CA SER A 69 0.13 4.87 1.56
C SER A 69 0.98 5.84 0.74
N GLY A 70 1.93 6.53 1.37
CA GLY A 70 2.92 7.37 0.70
C GLY A 70 3.73 6.61 -0.35
N LEU A 71 4.26 5.43 0.00
CA LEU A 71 5.00 4.58 -0.94
C LEU A 71 4.14 4.14 -2.12
N CYS A 72 2.89 3.72 -1.88
CA CYS A 72 1.94 3.39 -2.95
C CYS A 72 1.76 4.56 -3.94
N THR A 73 1.59 5.77 -3.42
CA THR A 73 1.41 6.96 -4.27
C THR A 73 2.66 7.33 -5.06
N LEU A 74 3.85 7.21 -4.46
CA LEU A 74 5.13 7.52 -5.11
C LEU A 74 5.46 6.52 -6.21
N LEU A 75 5.28 5.23 -5.94
CA LEU A 75 5.67 4.16 -6.85
C LEU A 75 4.69 4.00 -8.02
N PHE A 76 3.39 4.16 -7.79
CA PHE A 76 2.39 3.83 -8.81
C PHE A 76 1.56 5.02 -9.31
N LEU A 77 1.29 6.04 -8.49
CA LEU A 77 0.38 7.15 -8.87
C LEU A 77 1.13 8.46 -9.16
N GLY A 78 2.41 8.43 -9.50
CA GLY A 78 3.14 9.65 -9.90
C GLY A 78 3.48 10.61 -8.77
N GLY A 79 3.21 10.25 -7.51
CA GLY A 79 3.48 11.09 -6.33
C GLY A 79 2.92 12.50 -6.48
N TRP A 80 3.81 13.46 -6.65
CA TRP A 80 3.57 14.91 -6.79
C TRP A 80 3.05 15.36 -8.17
N LEU A 81 3.01 14.46 -9.16
CA LEU A 81 2.65 14.80 -10.54
C LEU A 81 1.13 15.00 -10.69
N PRO A 82 0.67 16.00 -11.44
CA PRO A 82 -0.74 16.16 -11.78
C PRO A 82 -1.22 15.03 -12.73
N ILE A 83 -2.53 14.80 -12.77
CA ILE A 83 -3.18 13.76 -13.60
C ILE A 83 -3.00 14.05 -15.10
N LEU A 84 -3.09 15.32 -15.48
CA LEU A 84 -2.91 15.81 -16.85
C LEU A 84 -2.00 17.04 -16.83
N ASP A 85 -1.15 17.16 -17.85
CA ASP A 85 -0.27 18.31 -18.09
C ASP A 85 -1.05 19.56 -18.56
N LEU A 86 -2.21 19.82 -17.96
CA LEU A 86 -2.97 21.05 -18.20
C LEU A 86 -2.42 22.18 -17.32
N PRO A 87 -2.33 23.42 -17.84
CA PRO A 87 -1.81 24.56 -17.09
C PRO A 87 -2.63 24.89 -15.85
N ILE A 88 -3.91 24.48 -15.79
CA ILE A 88 -4.79 24.64 -14.64
C ILE A 88 -4.33 23.76 -13.47
N PHE A 89 -3.95 22.50 -13.74
CA PHE A 89 -3.49 21.57 -12.70
C PHE A 89 -2.07 21.86 -12.20
N LYS A 90 -1.27 22.56 -13.03
CA LYS A 90 0.08 23.02 -12.67
C LYS A 90 0.09 24.18 -11.68
N LYS A 91 -1.02 24.92 -11.55
CA LYS A 91 -1.18 25.99 -10.53
C LYS A 91 -1.28 25.43 -9.11
N ILE A 92 -1.72 24.19 -8.97
CA ILE A 92 -1.81 23.53 -7.67
C ILE A 92 -0.41 23.04 -7.27
N PRO A 93 0.10 23.39 -6.08
CA PRO A 93 1.37 22.88 -5.58
C PRO A 93 1.42 21.35 -5.61
N GLY A 94 2.55 20.78 -6.07
CA GLY A 94 2.74 19.33 -6.16
C GLY A 94 2.52 18.58 -4.83
N SER A 95 2.77 19.24 -3.70
CA SER A 95 2.49 18.68 -2.36
C SER A 95 1.00 18.40 -2.13
N ILE A 96 0.11 19.23 -2.68
CA ILE A 96 -1.35 19.01 -2.55
C ILE A 96 -1.77 17.77 -3.33
N TRP A 97 -1.20 17.54 -4.52
CA TRP A 97 -1.45 16.32 -5.29
C TRP A 97 -1.00 15.06 -4.57
N PHE A 98 0.16 15.11 -3.93
CA PHE A 98 0.64 14.03 -3.10
C PHE A 98 -0.32 13.76 -1.93
N SER A 99 -0.69 14.80 -1.17
CA SER A 99 -1.61 14.66 -0.03
C SER A 99 -2.97 14.11 -0.44
N ILE A 100 -3.57 14.58 -1.55
CA ILE A 100 -4.85 14.06 -2.05
C ILE A 100 -4.76 12.57 -2.36
N LYS A 101 -3.68 12.13 -3.02
CA LYS A 101 -3.49 10.71 -3.36
C LYS A 101 -3.26 9.86 -2.11
N VAL A 102 -2.52 10.38 -1.12
CA VAL A 102 -2.33 9.69 0.16
C VAL A 102 -3.66 9.55 0.90
N ILE A 103 -4.47 10.61 0.96
CA ILE A 103 -5.82 10.57 1.54
C ILE A 103 -6.70 9.55 0.81
N PHE A 104 -6.59 9.44 -0.51
CA PHE A 104 -7.30 8.41 -1.28
C PHE A 104 -6.91 7.00 -0.86
N PHE A 105 -5.61 6.71 -0.69
CA PHE A 105 -5.19 5.40 -0.17
C PHE A 105 -5.62 5.17 1.28
N LEU A 106 -5.54 6.17 2.15
CA LEU A 106 -6.06 6.06 3.52
C LEU A 106 -7.57 5.78 3.54
N PHE A 107 -8.32 6.39 2.62
CA PHE A 107 -9.74 6.06 2.43
C PHE A 107 -9.92 4.61 1.97
N LEU A 108 -9.09 4.10 1.04
CA LEU A 108 -9.10 2.70 0.66
C LEU A 108 -8.80 1.77 1.85
N TYR A 109 -7.86 2.11 2.72
CA TYR A 109 -7.57 1.35 3.95
C TYR A 109 -8.82 1.22 4.83
N ILE A 110 -9.53 2.32 5.06
CA ILE A 110 -10.75 2.35 5.87
C ILE A 110 -11.88 1.57 5.17
N TRP A 111 -12.00 1.71 3.85
CA TRP A 111 -13.02 1.01 3.08
C TRP A 111 -12.81 -0.50 3.06
N VAL A 112 -11.58 -0.97 2.82
CA VAL A 112 -11.25 -2.40 2.85
C VAL A 112 -11.52 -2.99 4.23
N ARG A 113 -11.18 -2.26 5.31
CA ARG A 113 -11.52 -2.66 6.68
C ARG A 113 -13.03 -2.84 6.90
N ALA A 114 -13.86 -1.99 6.30
CA ALA A 114 -15.31 -2.06 6.44
C ALA A 114 -15.95 -3.13 5.54
N ALA A 115 -15.34 -3.44 4.40
CA ALA A 115 -15.94 -4.30 3.37
C ALA A 115 -15.63 -5.79 3.54
N PHE A 116 -14.48 -6.15 4.11
CA PHE A 116 -14.01 -7.53 4.13
C PHE A 116 -13.97 -8.16 5.52
N PRO A 117 -14.37 -9.45 5.64
CA PRO A 117 -14.14 -10.21 6.86
C PRO A 117 -12.65 -10.49 7.07
N ARG A 118 -12.28 -10.81 8.31
CA ARG A 118 -10.90 -11.15 8.70
C ARG A 118 -10.45 -12.46 8.08
N TYR A 119 -9.18 -12.54 7.69
CA TYR A 119 -8.52 -13.79 7.24
C TYR A 119 -7.90 -14.54 8.41
N ARG A 120 -7.83 -15.88 8.30
CA ARG A 120 -7.09 -16.74 9.25
C ARG A 120 -5.58 -16.73 8.96
N TYR A 121 -4.74 -16.89 9.98
CA TYR A 121 -3.27 -16.93 9.85
C TYR A 121 -2.77 -17.89 8.78
N ASP A 122 -3.29 -19.13 8.77
CA ASP A 122 -2.91 -20.14 7.79
C ASP A 122 -3.23 -19.71 6.34
N GLN A 123 -4.33 -18.97 6.15
CA GLN A 123 -4.74 -18.47 4.84
C GLN A 123 -3.90 -17.27 4.42
N LEU A 124 -3.54 -16.37 5.35
CA LEU A 124 -2.65 -15.24 5.11
C LEU A 124 -1.27 -15.75 4.69
N MET A 125 -0.69 -16.69 5.42
CA MET A 125 0.59 -17.29 5.09
C MET A 125 0.55 -18.04 3.75
N GLY A 126 -0.53 -18.77 3.49
CA GLY A 126 -0.76 -19.39 2.18
C GLY A 126 -0.82 -18.38 1.04
N LEU A 127 -1.48 -17.25 1.24
CA LEU A 127 -1.64 -16.19 0.24
C LEU A 127 -0.31 -15.47 -0.02
N GLY A 128 0.48 -15.18 1.02
CA GLY A 128 1.82 -14.63 0.87
C GLY A 128 2.76 -15.55 0.09
N TRP A 129 2.90 -16.79 0.54
CA TRP A 129 3.89 -17.73 0.00
C TRP A 129 3.49 -18.40 -1.32
N LYS A 130 2.21 -18.78 -1.48
CA LYS A 130 1.76 -19.53 -2.66
C LYS A 130 1.20 -18.64 -3.76
N VAL A 131 0.74 -17.43 -3.44
CA VAL A 131 0.09 -16.54 -4.43
C VAL A 131 0.98 -15.34 -4.73
N PHE A 132 1.31 -14.51 -3.73
CA PHE A 132 2.04 -13.26 -3.98
C PHE A 132 3.50 -13.47 -4.36
N LEU A 133 4.20 -14.45 -3.77
CA LEU A 133 5.60 -14.67 -4.11
C LEU A 133 5.77 -15.17 -5.57
N PRO A 134 5.03 -16.19 -6.06
CA PRO A 134 5.13 -16.59 -7.46
C PRO A 134 4.65 -15.50 -8.43
N LEU A 135 3.57 -14.78 -8.09
CA LEU A 135 3.06 -13.70 -8.95
C LEU A 135 4.04 -12.53 -9.04
N SER A 136 4.61 -12.08 -7.91
CA SER A 136 5.56 -10.96 -7.92
C SER A 136 6.81 -11.30 -8.74
N LEU A 137 7.35 -12.51 -8.62
CA LEU A 137 8.46 -12.99 -9.46
C LEU A 137 8.07 -13.05 -10.94
N ALA A 138 6.87 -13.55 -11.26
CA ALA A 138 6.38 -13.58 -12.63
C ALA A 138 6.27 -12.16 -13.23
N TRP A 139 5.84 -11.18 -12.44
CA TRP A 139 5.78 -9.78 -12.86
C TRP A 139 7.16 -9.15 -13.05
N VAL A 140 8.15 -9.49 -12.23
CA VAL A 140 9.53 -9.02 -12.43
C VAL A 140 10.07 -9.53 -13.77
N VAL A 141 9.90 -10.81 -14.07
CA VAL A 141 10.35 -11.41 -15.32
C VAL A 141 9.58 -10.85 -16.52
N SER A 142 8.26 -10.67 -16.41
CA SER A 142 7.45 -10.14 -17.51
C SER A 142 7.80 -8.69 -17.85
N VAL A 143 7.92 -7.82 -16.84
CA VAL A 143 8.31 -6.42 -17.04
C VAL A 143 9.72 -6.32 -17.60
N SER A 144 10.67 -7.09 -17.06
CA SER A 144 12.03 -7.15 -17.61
C SER A 144 12.04 -7.62 -19.06
N GLY A 145 11.32 -8.70 -19.39
CA GLY A 145 11.24 -9.24 -20.74
C GLY A 145 10.69 -8.24 -21.74
N VAL A 146 9.54 -7.62 -21.45
CA VAL A 146 8.90 -6.64 -22.33
C VAL A 146 9.81 -5.42 -22.55
N LEU A 147 10.44 -4.90 -21.50
CA LEU A 147 11.31 -3.74 -21.62
C LEU A 147 12.56 -4.02 -22.48
N VAL A 148 13.14 -5.21 -22.37
CA VAL A 148 14.30 -5.62 -23.17
C VAL A 148 13.93 -5.86 -24.64
N THR A 149 12.80 -6.54 -24.91
CA THR A 149 12.40 -6.87 -26.28
C THR A 149 12.08 -5.63 -27.11
N PHE A 150 11.46 -4.63 -26.49
CA PHE A 150 11.08 -3.39 -27.18
C PHE A 150 12.13 -2.28 -27.06
N GLN A 151 13.26 -2.53 -26.38
CA GLN A 151 14.30 -1.52 -26.11
C GLN A 151 13.73 -0.26 -25.45
N TRP A 152 12.81 -0.44 -24.50
CA TRP A 152 12.17 0.64 -23.74
C TRP A 152 12.85 0.91 -22.40
N LEU A 153 14.01 0.27 -22.16
CA LEU A 153 14.87 0.60 -21.05
C LEU A 153 15.44 2.02 -21.25
N PRO A 154 15.35 2.90 -20.24
CA PRO A 154 15.98 4.22 -20.30
C PRO A 154 17.51 4.16 -20.28
#